data_AF-A0A9Q6ICS0-F1
#
_entry.id   AF-A0A9Q6ICS0-F1
#
_cell.length_a   1.000
_cell.length_b   1.000
_cell.length_c   1.000
_cell.angle_alpha   90.00
_cell.angle_beta   90.00
_cell.angle_gamma   90.00
#
_symmetry.space_group_name_H-M   'P 1'
#
loop_
_entity.id
_entity.type
_entity.pdbx_description
1 polymer ?
#
loop_
_entity_poly.entity_id
_entity_poly.type
_entity_poly.pdbx_seq_one_letter_code
_entity_poly.pdbx_strand_id
1 'polypeptide(L)'
;MPSPSLAVPVARLKYLPAILALLWGLSLAIVRAGQPMEYFWENFAAYWLPQGLILGLLLCTRPTPALFTGVALALAAHLQLFSLWISSPEDSMGWLFYLLDFPGALIGAAIARFLATRVAPGKPLINGLLGVGWVSLGLLLNLKLMMSSQV
;
A
#
# COMPACT_ATOMS: atom_id res chain seq x y z
N MET A 1 -11.77 -47.29 0.38
CA MET A 1 -11.94 -46.07 -0.44
C MET A 1 -11.09 -44.98 0.20
N PRO A 2 -10.07 -44.42 -0.48
CA PRO A 2 -9.34 -43.29 0.06
C PRO A 2 -10.25 -42.05 0.06
N SER A 3 -10.38 -41.40 1.21
CA SER A 3 -11.08 -40.13 1.32
C SER A 3 -10.33 -39.05 0.52
N PRO A 4 -11.02 -38.20 -0.26
CA PRO A 4 -10.37 -37.08 -0.90
C PRO A 4 -9.86 -36.13 0.19
N SER A 5 -8.55 -36.10 0.35
CA SER A 5 -7.86 -35.12 1.18
C SER A 5 -8.24 -33.72 0.69
N LEU A 6 -9.01 -32.99 1.50
CA LEU A 6 -9.25 -31.55 1.41
C LEU A 6 -7.96 -30.77 1.75
N ALA A 7 -6.83 -31.16 1.17
CA ALA A 7 -5.62 -30.36 1.18
C ALA A 7 -5.86 -29.17 0.24
N VAL A 8 -6.58 -28.15 0.74
CA VAL A 8 -6.46 -26.80 0.20
C VAL A 8 -4.96 -26.53 0.15
N PRO A 9 -4.36 -26.29 -1.03
CA PRO A 9 -2.93 -26.20 -1.13
C PRO A 9 -2.48 -25.05 -0.24
N VAL A 10 -1.75 -25.36 0.83
CA VAL A 10 -1.27 -24.43 1.87
C VAL A 10 -0.55 -23.21 1.24
N ALA A 11 0.00 -23.39 0.04
CA ALA A 11 0.55 -22.33 -0.80
C ALA A 11 -0.44 -21.19 -1.10
N ARG A 12 -1.75 -21.44 -1.30
CA ARG A 12 -2.78 -20.40 -1.52
C ARG A 12 -3.02 -19.54 -0.28
N LEU A 13 -3.00 -20.14 0.91
CA LEU A 13 -3.26 -19.42 2.17
C LEU A 13 -2.15 -18.41 2.50
N LYS A 14 -0.91 -18.66 2.04
CA LYS A 14 0.23 -17.76 2.27
C LYS A 14 0.05 -16.37 1.63
N TYR A 15 -0.70 -16.28 0.53
CA TYR A 15 -0.95 -15.02 -0.18
C TYR A 15 -2.25 -14.36 0.24
N LEU A 16 -3.09 -15.03 1.03
CA LEU A 16 -4.39 -14.51 1.44
C LEU A 16 -4.29 -13.12 2.10
N PRO A 17 -3.34 -12.86 3.04
CA PRO A 17 -3.22 -11.53 3.64
C PRO A 17 -2.87 -10.44 2.61
N ALA A 18 -1.98 -10.74 1.67
CA ALA A 18 -1.61 -9.82 0.59
C ALA A 18 -2.81 -9.52 -0.31
N ILE A 19 -3.59 -10.54 -0.66
CA ILE A 19 -4.79 -10.39 -1.49
C ILE A 19 -5.82 -9.52 -0.76
N LEU A 20 -6.06 -9.77 0.53
CA LEU A 20 -7.00 -8.97 1.32
C LEU A 20 -6.56 -7.51 1.42
N ALA A 21 -5.27 -7.25 1.64
CA ALA A 21 -4.73 -5.89 1.67
C ALA A 21 -4.87 -5.18 0.31
N LEU A 22 -4.59 -5.88 -0.79
CA LEU A 22 -4.79 -5.37 -2.15
C LEU A 22 -6.26 -5.06 -2.44
N LEU A 23 -7.17 -5.96 -2.08
CA LEU A 23 -8.60 -5.78 -2.28
C LEU A 23 -9.15 -4.62 -1.44
N TRP A 24 -8.59 -4.39 -0.25
CA TRP A 24 -8.93 -3.23 0.56
C TRP A 24 -8.49 -1.92 -0.11
N GLY A 25 -7.24 -1.82 -0.57
CA GLY A 25 -6.79 -0.62 -1.31
C GLY A 25 -7.56 -0.40 -2.61
N LEU A 26 -7.85 -1.47 -3.35
CA LEU A 26 -8.59 -1.42 -4.61
C LEU A 26 -10.05 -1.01 -4.40
N SER A 27 -10.73 -1.55 -3.38
CA SER A 27 -12.12 -1.20 -3.09
C SER A 27 -12.27 0.27 -2.71
N LEU A 28 -11.33 0.81 -1.91
CA LEU A 28 -11.31 2.22 -1.58
C LEU A 28 -11.11 3.10 -2.81
N ALA A 29 -10.18 2.73 -3.69
CA ALA A 29 -9.95 3.47 -4.93
C ALA A 29 -11.19 3.46 -5.84
N ILE A 30 -11.89 2.33 -5.96
CA ILE A 30 -13.14 2.22 -6.74
C ILE A 30 -14.24 3.09 -6.14
N VAL A 31 -14.45 3.01 -4.82
CA VAL A 31 -15.48 3.79 -4.14
C VAL A 31 -15.22 5.29 -4.32
N ARG A 32 -13.96 5.74 -4.24
CA ARG A 32 -13.62 7.14 -4.45
C ARG A 32 -13.65 7.59 -5.89
N ALA A 33 -13.21 6.74 -6.82
CA ALA A 33 -13.34 7.02 -8.23
C ALA A 33 -14.79 7.27 -8.66
N GLY A 34 -15.75 6.64 -7.98
CA GLY A 34 -17.16 6.75 -8.30
C GLY A 34 -17.83 8.10 -8.03
N GLN A 35 -17.12 9.11 -7.53
CA GLN A 35 -17.72 10.38 -7.09
C GLN A 35 -16.89 11.58 -7.58
N PRO A 36 -17.27 12.27 -8.68
CA PRO A 36 -18.37 11.99 -9.62
C PRO A 36 -17.99 10.93 -10.67
N MET A 37 -18.99 10.18 -11.16
CA MET A 37 -18.78 9.07 -12.12
C MET A 37 -18.22 9.49 -13.47
N GLU A 38 -18.41 10.74 -13.88
CA GLU A 38 -17.92 11.27 -15.16
C GLU A 38 -16.39 11.21 -15.27
N TYR A 39 -15.67 11.28 -14.15
CA TYR A 39 -14.21 11.22 -14.07
C TYR A 39 -13.70 9.92 -13.42
N PHE A 40 -14.47 8.84 -13.55
CA PHE A 40 -14.17 7.58 -12.85
C PHE A 40 -12.76 7.08 -13.16
N TRP A 41 -12.36 7.03 -14.43
CA TRP A 41 -11.07 6.47 -14.81
C TRP A 41 -9.90 7.35 -14.38
N GLU A 42 -10.06 8.65 -14.47
CA GLU A 42 -9.08 9.65 -14.05
C GLU A 42 -8.88 9.59 -12.54
N ASN A 43 -9.98 9.56 -11.77
CA ASN A 43 -9.93 9.46 -10.32
C ASN A 43 -9.40 8.10 -9.85
N PHE A 44 -9.82 7.02 -10.51
CA PHE A 44 -9.31 5.68 -10.22
C PHE A 44 -7.80 5.61 -10.45
N ALA A 45 -7.32 6.16 -11.58
CA ALA A 45 -5.90 6.26 -11.86
C ALA A 45 -5.18 7.12 -10.80
N ALA A 46 -5.72 8.29 -10.44
CA ALA A 46 -5.12 9.16 -9.43
C ALA A 46 -4.98 8.49 -8.06
N TYR A 47 -5.99 7.72 -7.62
CA TYR A 47 -5.96 7.06 -6.31
C TYR A 47 -5.21 5.73 -6.30
N TRP A 48 -5.35 4.91 -7.34
CA TRP A 48 -4.81 3.55 -7.34
C TRP A 48 -3.44 3.44 -8.00
N LEU A 49 -3.20 4.15 -9.10
CA LEU A 49 -2.01 3.95 -9.93
C LEU A 49 -0.69 4.17 -9.18
N PRO A 50 -0.54 5.16 -8.30
CA PRO A 50 0.71 5.31 -7.55
C PRO A 50 0.97 4.13 -6.59
N GLN A 51 -0.06 3.60 -5.93
CA GLN A 51 0.07 2.40 -5.10
C GLN A 51 0.39 1.16 -5.95
N GLY A 52 -0.33 1.00 -7.06
CA GLY A 52 -0.11 -0.07 -8.03
C GLY A 52 1.32 -0.06 -8.58
N LEU A 53 1.87 1.12 -8.84
CA LEU A 53 3.26 1.29 -9.30
C LEU A 53 4.26 0.85 -8.22
N ILE A 54 4.12 1.31 -6.97
CA ILE A 54 5.00 0.90 -5.87
C ILE A 54 4.96 -0.61 -5.67
N LEU A 55 3.77 -1.20 -5.66
CA LEU A 55 3.57 -2.64 -5.50
C LEU A 55 4.10 -3.43 -6.70
N GLY A 56 3.90 -2.94 -7.92
CA GLY A 56 4.43 -3.53 -9.15
C GLY A 56 5.96 -3.53 -9.17
N LEU A 57 6.58 -2.39 -8.85
CA LEU A 57 8.04 -2.28 -8.70
C LEU A 57 8.56 -3.21 -7.61
N LEU A 58 7.86 -3.29 -6.47
CA LEU A 58 8.22 -4.20 -5.39
C LEU A 58 8.17 -5.65 -5.87
N LEU A 59 7.16 -6.06 -6.64
CA LEU A 59 7.05 -7.40 -7.24
C LEU A 59 8.22 -7.73 -8.17
N CYS A 60 8.73 -6.77 -8.95
CA CYS A 60 9.92 -6.95 -9.79
C CYS A 60 11.15 -7.37 -8.96
N THR A 61 11.20 -7.03 -7.67
CA THR A 61 12.29 -7.44 -6.76
C THR A 61 12.10 -8.84 -6.16
N ARG A 62 11.02 -9.56 -6.50
CA ARG A 62 10.64 -10.87 -5.93
C ARG A 62 10.58 -10.83 -4.39
N PRO A 63 9.68 -10.02 -3.81
CA PRO A 63 9.56 -9.83 -2.37
C PRO A 63 9.00 -11.10 -1.71
N THR A 64 9.21 -11.25 -0.41
CA THR A 64 8.48 -12.28 0.33
C THR A 64 7.00 -11.90 0.42
N PRO A 65 6.06 -12.85 0.48
CA PRO A 65 4.63 -12.53 0.58
C PRO A 65 4.30 -11.68 1.80
N ALA A 66 5.03 -11.87 2.90
CA ALA A 66 4.84 -11.08 4.11
C ALA A 66 5.29 -9.62 3.95
N LEU A 67 6.45 -9.37 3.33
CA LEU A 67 6.90 -8.01 3.00
C LEU A 67 5.90 -7.30 2.10
N PHE A 68 5.45 -7.99 1.04
CA PHE A 68 4.46 -7.44 0.12
C PHE A 68 3.14 -7.11 0.84
N THR A 69 2.68 -8.01 1.72
CA THR A 69 1.50 -7.78 2.56
C THR A 69 1.66 -6.51 3.39
N GLY A 70 2.81 -6.32 4.05
CA GLY A 70 3.06 -5.15 4.88
C GLY A 70 3.04 -3.83 4.10
N VAL A 71 3.69 -3.80 2.93
CA VAL A 71 3.66 -2.63 2.05
C VAL A 71 2.24 -2.34 1.56
N ALA A 72 1.51 -3.37 1.10
CA ALA A 72 0.13 -3.22 0.65
C ALA A 72 -0.80 -2.72 1.77
N LEU A 73 -0.64 -3.21 3.00
CA LEU A 73 -1.40 -2.75 4.16
C LEU A 73 -1.13 -1.28 4.48
N ALA A 74 0.12 -0.84 4.47
CA ALA A 74 0.45 0.56 4.72
C ALA A 74 -0.15 1.49 3.66
N LEU A 75 -0.05 1.11 2.38
CA LEU A 75 -0.63 1.89 1.28
C LEU A 75 -2.17 1.95 1.35
N ALA A 76 -2.83 0.81 1.62
CA ALA A 76 -4.28 0.76 1.78
C ALA A 76 -4.76 1.58 2.98
N ALA A 77 -4.07 1.48 4.13
CA ALA A 77 -4.37 2.27 5.32
C ALA A 77 -4.16 3.77 5.07
N HIS A 78 -3.10 4.14 4.35
CA HIS A 78 -2.87 5.53 3.96
C HIS A 78 -3.99 6.07 3.07
N LEU A 79 -4.43 5.31 2.05
CA LEU A 79 -5.58 5.70 1.21
C LEU A 79 -6.88 5.79 2.01
N GLN A 80 -7.09 4.91 3.00
CA GLN A 80 -8.24 5.00 3.90
C GLN A 80 -8.22 6.32 4.69
N LEU A 81 -7.09 6.65 5.30
CA LEU A 81 -6.90 7.89 6.07
C LEU A 81 -7.08 9.11 5.17
N PHE A 82 -6.49 9.08 3.98
CA PHE A 82 -6.67 10.13 2.99
C PHE A 82 -8.14 10.30 2.58
N SER A 83 -8.85 9.19 2.34
CA SER A 83 -10.27 9.22 1.97
C SER A 83 -11.15 9.82 3.07
N LEU A 84 -10.78 9.61 4.34
CA LEU A 84 -11.43 10.23 5.49
C LEU A 84 -11.09 11.73 5.55
N TRP A 85 -9.83 12.11 5.34
CA TRP A 85 -9.38 13.49 5.39
C TRP A 85 -10.03 14.35 4.29
N ILE A 86 -10.03 13.91 3.03
CA ILE A 86 -10.61 14.68 1.92
C ILE A 86 -12.15 14.76 1.95
N SER A 87 -12.80 13.98 2.83
CA SER A 87 -14.23 14.16 3.11
C SER A 87 -14.52 15.40 3.95
N SER A 88 -13.48 16.03 4.51
CA SER A 88 -13.61 17.25 5.30
C SER A 88 -13.92 18.46 4.41
N PRO A 89 -14.82 19.38 4.83
CA PRO A 89 -15.25 20.51 4.02
C PRO A 89 -14.18 21.55 3.63
N GLU A 90 -12.98 21.46 4.22
CA GLU A 90 -11.99 22.56 4.16
C GLU A 90 -10.93 22.42 3.06
N ASP A 91 -10.74 21.24 2.44
CA ASP A 91 -9.54 20.96 1.62
C ASP A 91 -9.82 20.73 0.13
N SER A 92 -9.89 21.83 -0.63
CA SER A 92 -10.02 21.81 -2.10
C SER A 92 -8.79 21.27 -2.85
N MET A 93 -7.63 21.15 -2.19
CA MET A 93 -6.37 20.67 -2.79
C MET A 93 -5.73 19.47 -2.08
N GLY A 94 -6.46 18.76 -1.22
CA GLY A 94 -5.93 17.61 -0.48
C GLY A 94 -5.32 16.51 -1.39
N TRP A 95 -5.83 16.35 -2.61
CA TRP A 95 -5.34 15.39 -3.59
C TRP A 95 -3.88 15.62 -4.03
N LEU A 96 -3.36 16.85 -3.97
CA LEU A 96 -1.94 17.12 -4.27
C LEU A 96 -1.02 16.53 -3.20
N PHE A 97 -1.39 16.66 -1.92
CA PHE A 97 -0.64 16.06 -0.82
C PHE A 97 -0.57 14.54 -0.97
N TYR A 98 -1.67 13.91 -1.40
CA TYR A 98 -1.70 12.48 -1.69
C TYR A 98 -0.68 12.06 -2.74
N LEU A 99 -0.66 12.75 -3.90
CA LEU A 99 0.27 12.43 -4.98
C LEU A 99 1.73 12.68 -4.58
N LEU A 100 1.94 13.74 -3.81
CA LEU A 100 3.27 14.13 -3.37
C LEU A 100 3.79 13.22 -2.24
N ASP A 101 2.95 12.46 -1.53
CA ASP A 101 3.37 11.50 -0.50
C ASP A 101 4.04 10.22 -1.05
N PHE A 102 3.81 9.89 -2.32
CA PHE A 102 4.30 8.64 -2.91
C PHE A 102 5.81 8.46 -3.05
N PRO A 103 6.64 9.50 -3.33
CA PRO A 103 8.08 9.40 -3.24
C PRO A 103 8.56 8.90 -1.87
N GLY A 104 7.93 9.38 -0.78
CA GLY A 104 8.20 8.90 0.57
C GLY A 104 7.86 7.42 0.74
N ALA A 105 6.68 7.00 0.28
CA ALA A 105 6.27 5.60 0.29
C ALA A 105 7.20 4.69 -0.52
N LEU A 106 7.64 5.15 -1.70
CA LEU A 106 8.54 4.42 -2.59
C LEU A 106 9.92 4.22 -1.94
N ILE A 107 10.48 5.27 -1.34
CA ILE A 107 11.74 5.18 -0.59
C ILE A 107 11.57 4.22 0.59
N GLY A 108 10.47 4.34 1.34
CA GLY A 108 10.13 3.43 2.43
C GLY A 108 10.07 1.97 1.99
N ALA A 109 9.41 1.68 0.86
CA ALA A 109 9.33 0.34 0.30
C ALA A 109 10.71 -0.19 -0.15
N ALA A 110 11.55 0.66 -0.73
CA ALA A 110 12.92 0.30 -1.13
C ALA A 110 13.78 -0.05 0.09
N ILE A 111 13.72 0.75 1.17
CA ILE A 111 14.42 0.50 2.43
C ILE A 111 13.91 -0.80 3.07
N ALA A 112 12.59 -0.98 3.13
CA ALA A 112 11.98 -2.21 3.66
C ALA A 112 12.49 -3.44 2.90
N ARG A 113 12.54 -3.37 1.56
CA ARG A 113 13.05 -4.46 0.72
C ARG A 113 14.53 -4.73 0.98
N PHE A 114 15.34 -3.69 1.03
CA PHE A 114 16.77 -3.80 1.32
C PHE A 114 17.00 -4.49 2.68
N LEU A 115 16.35 -4.01 3.74
CA LEU A 115 16.48 -4.57 5.09
C LEU A 115 15.93 -5.98 5.22
N ALA A 116 14.82 -6.29 4.55
CA ALA A 116 14.24 -7.64 4.52
C ALA A 116 15.24 -8.68 4.00
N THR A 117 16.09 -8.32 3.03
CA THR A 117 17.13 -9.23 2.51
C THR A 117 18.32 -9.41 3.46
N ARG A 118 18.60 -8.42 4.31
CA ARG A 118 19.79 -8.38 5.17
C ARG A 118 19.54 -8.89 6.59
N VAL A 119 18.41 -8.51 7.18
CA VAL A 119 18.17 -8.62 8.62
C VAL A 119 17.10 -9.68 8.96
N ALA A 120 16.20 -9.97 8.01
CA ALA A 120 15.05 -10.86 8.24
C ALA A 120 14.90 -12.01 7.23
N PRO A 121 15.98 -12.71 6.82
CA PRO A 121 15.84 -13.87 5.94
C PRO A 121 15.01 -14.95 6.65
N GLY A 122 13.94 -15.41 5.99
CA GLY A 122 13.07 -16.46 6.52
C GLY A 122 12.15 -16.05 7.69
N LYS A 123 12.16 -14.78 8.14
CA LYS A 123 11.31 -14.30 9.26
C LYS A 123 10.10 -13.53 8.73
N PRO A 124 8.93 -14.17 8.52
CA PRO A 124 7.79 -13.54 7.83
C PRO A 124 7.22 -12.35 8.60
N LEU A 125 7.05 -12.46 9.92
CA LEU A 125 6.50 -11.37 10.74
C LEU A 125 7.36 -10.10 10.65
N ILE A 126 8.68 -10.24 10.81
CA ILE A 126 9.61 -9.11 10.72
C ILE A 126 9.58 -8.49 9.32
N ASN A 127 9.54 -9.31 8.27
CA ASN A 127 9.41 -8.80 6.90
C ASN A 127 8.13 -7.99 6.67
N GLY A 128 7.00 -8.44 7.21
CA GLY A 128 5.75 -7.68 7.16
C GLY A 128 5.84 -6.38 7.94
N LEU A 129 6.38 -6.41 9.15
CA LEU A 129 6.56 -5.22 9.99
C LEU A 129 7.53 -4.21 9.36
N LEU A 130 8.59 -4.66 8.69
CA LEU A 130 9.48 -3.79 7.92
C LEU A 130 8.73 -3.11 6.78
N GLY A 131 7.89 -3.86 6.05
CA GLY A 131 7.05 -3.33 4.98
C GLY A 131 6.11 -2.23 5.48
N VAL A 132 5.34 -2.51 6.53
CA VAL A 132 4.42 -1.53 7.12
C VAL A 132 5.20 -0.34 7.67
N GLY A 133 6.20 -0.60 8.51
CA GLY A 133 6.90 0.42 9.28
C GLY A 133 7.64 1.42 8.41
N TRP A 134 8.43 0.96 7.43
CA TRP A 134 9.23 1.87 6.60
C TRP A 134 8.40 2.62 5.57
N VAL A 135 7.34 2.02 5.02
CA VAL A 135 6.42 2.74 4.12
C VAL A 135 5.67 3.81 4.89
N SER A 136 5.10 3.50 6.05
CA SER A 136 4.43 4.47 6.91
C SER A 136 5.39 5.58 7.36
N LEU A 137 6.63 5.25 7.71
CA LEU A 137 7.63 6.25 8.08
C LEU A 137 7.99 7.15 6.90
N GLY A 138 8.17 6.58 5.70
CA GLY A 138 8.45 7.33 4.48
C GLY A 138 7.33 8.31 4.14
N LEU A 139 6.08 7.85 4.21
CA LEU A 139 4.89 8.69 4.07
C LEU A 139 4.89 9.84 5.09
N LEU A 140 5.07 9.53 6.38
CA LEU A 140 5.04 10.53 7.45
C LEU A 140 6.15 11.58 7.32
N LEU A 141 7.38 11.16 7.00
CA LEU A 141 8.51 12.07 6.83
C LEU A 141 8.29 12.99 5.63
N ASN A 142 7.79 12.45 4.54
CA ASN A 142 7.53 13.21 3.33
C ASN A 142 6.39 14.23 3.52
N LEU A 143 5.30 13.82 4.15
CA LEU A 143 4.22 14.73 4.56
C LEU A 143 4.76 15.84 5.46
N LYS A 144 5.57 15.51 6.46
CA LYS A 144 6.18 16.50 7.36
C LYS A 144 7.06 17.50 6.61
N LEU A 145 7.85 17.05 5.64
CA LEU A 145 8.67 17.93 4.80
C LEU A 145 7.80 18.90 4.02
N MET A 146 6.70 18.43 3.42
CA MET A 146 5.76 19.27 2.67
C MET A 146 5.10 20.32 3.55
N MET A 147 4.66 19.93 4.74
CA MET A 147 4.08 20.86 5.72
C MET A 147 5.11 21.89 6.19
N SER A 148 6.38 21.49 6.36
CA SER A 148 7.44 22.42 6.76
C SER A 148 7.85 23.42 5.68
N SER A 149 7.66 23.10 4.40
CA SER A 149 7.96 24.00 3.28
C SER A 149 6.91 25.09 3.04
N GLN A 150 5.81 25.09 3.82
CA GLN A 150 4.76 26.10 3.73
C GLN A 150 4.87 27.20 4.81
N VAL A 151 5.93 27.17 5.63
CA VAL A 151 6.25 28.17 6.67
C VAL A 151 7.24 29.20 6.12
#